data_AF-A0A1H2PWB7-F1
#
_entry.id   AF-A0A1H2PWB7-F1
#
_cell.length_a   1.000
_cell.length_b   1.000
_cell.length_c   1.000
_cell.angle_alpha   90.00
_cell.angle_beta   90.00
_cell.angle_gamma   90.00
#
_symmetry.space_group_name_H-M   'P 1'
#
loop_
_entity.id
_entity.type
_entity.pdbx_description
1 polymer ?
#
loop_
_entity_poly.entity_id
_entity_poly.type
_entity_poly.pdbx_seq_one_letter_code
_entity_poly.pdbx_strand_id
1 'polypeptide(L)' 'MRLQEKRHDSGAHERTVRASISFPEAQYQVLERIAAENKVSLAWVVRDAIDGYLKSRWPLLTQSTDAEDAQ' A
#
# COMPACT_ATOMS: atom_id res chain seq x y z
N MET A 1 -1.83 -7.58 -44.28
CA MET A 1 -0.60 -7.43 -43.48
C MET A 1 -1.00 -6.80 -42.15
N ARG A 2 -1.22 -7.61 -41.09
CA ARG A 2 -1.62 -7.11 -39.76
C ARG A 2 -0.37 -6.71 -39.00
N LEU A 3 -0.25 -5.44 -38.62
CA LEU A 3 0.71 -5.00 -37.61
C LEU A 3 0.07 -5.22 -36.24
N GLN A 4 0.64 -6.14 -35.48
CA GLN A 4 0.34 -6.26 -34.05
C GLN A 4 1.06 -5.14 -33.31
N GLU A 5 0.35 -4.38 -32.49
CA GLU A 5 0.92 -3.81 -31.28
C GLU A 5 0.02 -4.26 -30.13
N LYS A 6 0.32 -5.47 -29.65
CA LYS A 6 -0.03 -5.88 -28.29
C LYS A 6 0.58 -4.83 -27.36
N ARG A 7 -0.22 -3.87 -26.90
CA ARG A 7 0.15 -3.06 -25.74
C ARG A 7 0.32 -4.03 -24.58
N HIS A 8 1.56 -4.12 -24.14
CA HIS A 8 1.97 -4.87 -22.97
C HIS A 8 1.30 -4.19 -21.76
N ASP A 9 0.14 -4.68 -21.35
CA ASP A 9 -0.47 -4.35 -20.05
C ASP A 9 0.47 -4.90 -18.98
N SER A 10 1.47 -4.08 -18.63
CA SER A 10 2.56 -4.44 -17.75
C SER A 10 2.28 -3.84 -16.40
N GLY A 11 1.91 -4.71 -15.46
CA GLY A 11 1.79 -4.37 -14.06
C GLY A 11 0.49 -4.92 -13.53
N ALA A 12 0.56 -6.11 -12.94
CA ALA A 12 -0.43 -6.56 -11.98
C ALA A 12 -0.61 -5.42 -10.95
N HIS A 13 -1.62 -4.58 -11.15
CA HIS A 13 -2.02 -3.60 -10.16
C HIS A 13 -2.49 -4.42 -8.98
N GLU A 14 -1.66 -4.45 -7.94
CA GLU A 14 -2.03 -5.02 -6.67
C GLU A 14 -3.40 -4.47 -6.29
N ARG A 15 -4.36 -5.36 -6.03
CA ARG A 15 -5.77 -4.99 -5.91
C ARG A 15 -5.94 -4.06 -4.71
N THR A 16 -5.99 -2.75 -4.96
CA THR A 16 -6.17 -1.76 -3.90
C THR A 16 -7.66 -1.60 -3.58
N VAL A 17 -7.98 -1.61 -2.28
CA VAL A 17 -9.34 -1.36 -1.78
C VAL A 17 -9.35 -0.02 -1.06
N ARG A 18 -10.33 0.83 -1.38
CA ARG A 18 -10.55 2.10 -0.66
C ARG A 18 -11.36 1.85 0.60
N ALA A 19 -10.83 2.27 1.74
CA ALA A 19 -11.58 2.35 3.00
C ALA A 19 -11.82 3.83 3.36
N SER A 20 -12.99 4.11 3.94
CA SER A 20 -13.31 5.41 4.53
C SER A 20 -13.28 5.28 6.05
N ILE A 21 -12.39 6.01 6.70
CA ILE A 21 -12.21 6.01 8.15
C ILE A 21 -12.13 7.44 8.66
N SER A 22 -12.56 7.67 9.90
CA SER A 22 -12.47 8.97 10.57
C SER A 22 -11.33 8.94 11.57
N PHE A 23 -10.50 9.98 11.56
CA PHE A 23 -9.41 10.17 12.52
C PHE A 23 -9.81 11.21 13.57
N PRO A 24 -9.39 11.04 14.84
CA PRO A 24 -9.42 12.13 15.81
C PRO A 24 -8.60 13.32 15.30
N GLU A 25 -9.08 14.54 15.56
CA GLU A 25 -8.45 15.77 15.03
C GLU A 25 -6.96 15.88 15.37
N ALA A 26 -6.60 15.58 16.63
CA ALA A 26 -5.22 15.59 17.07
C ALA A 26 -4.33 14.60 16.28
N GLN A 27 -4.85 13.43 15.92
CA GLN A 27 -4.11 12.44 15.13
C GLN A 27 -3.97 12.89 13.68
N TYR A 28 -5.04 13.44 13.10
CA TYR A 28 -5.01 13.97 11.73
C TYR A 28 -3.94 15.06 11.57
N GLN A 29 -3.88 16.03 12.50
CA GLN A 29 -2.88 17.10 12.47
C GLN A 29 -1.44 16.56 12.51
N VAL A 30 -1.18 15.55 13.35
CA VAL A 30 0.15 14.92 13.43
C VAL A 30 0.50 14.21 12.12
N LEU A 31 -0.44 13.44 11.56
CA LEU A 31 -0.22 12.73 10.29
C LEU A 31 0.00 13.69 9.12
N GLU A 32 -0.72 14.81 9.08
CA GLU A 32 -0.54 15.85 8.06
C GLU A 32 0.85 16.50 8.17
N ARG A 33 1.30 16.78 9.39
CA ARG A 33 2.66 17.31 9.62
C ARG A 33 3.74 16.34 9.15
N ILE A 34 3.61 15.05 9.49
CA ILE A 34 4.56 14.02 9.04
C ILE A 34 4.57 13.94 7.51
N ALA A 35 3.40 13.98 6.89
CA ALA A 35 3.27 13.95 5.43
C ALA A 35 3.98 15.15 4.78
N ALA A 36 3.77 16.36 5.32
CA ALA A 36 4.40 17.59 4.85
C ALA A 36 5.93 17.57 5.01
N GLU A 37 6.44 17.15 6.18
CA GLU A 37 7.87 17.06 6.48
C GLU A 37 8.59 16.07 5.53
N ASN A 38 7.94 14.94 5.22
CA ASN A 38 8.49 13.90 4.35
C ASN A 38 8.15 14.09 2.87
N LYS A 39 7.39 15.14 2.51
CA LYS A 39 6.92 15.43 1.14
C LYS A 39 6.15 14.25 0.51
N VAL A 40 5.39 13.55 1.33
CA VAL A 40 4.56 12.41 0.93
C VAL A 40 3.09 12.73 1.14
N SER A 41 2.20 11.89 0.60
CA SER A 41 0.76 12.04 0.86
C SER A 41 0.38 11.44 2.20
N LEU A 42 -0.70 11.95 2.80
CA LEU A 42 -1.29 11.38 4.01
C LEU A 42 -1.58 9.87 3.87
N ALA A 43 -2.11 9.47 2.71
CA ALA A 43 -2.40 8.07 2.42
C ALA A 43 -1.14 7.19 2.41
N TRP A 44 0.00 7.73 1.98
CA TRP A 44 1.29 7.03 2.06
C TRP A 44 1.70 6.82 3.52
N VAL A 45 1.61 7.86 4.36
CA VAL A 45 1.94 7.78 5.79
C VAL A 45 1.07 6.72 6.49
N VAL A 46 -0.22 6.67 6.17
CA VAL A 46 -1.15 5.67 6.72
C VAL A 46 -0.75 4.26 6.28
N ARG A 47 -0.37 4.03 5.03
CA ARG A 47 0.07 2.71 4.55
C ARG A 47 1.35 2.26 5.25
N ASP A 48 2.33 3.15 5.39
CA ASP A 48 3.60 2.86 6.06
C ASP A 48 3.39 2.50 7.54
N ALA A 49 2.55 3.27 8.24
CA ALA A 49 2.18 2.98 9.62
C ALA A 49 1.45 1.63 9.78
N ILE A 50 0.56 1.29 8.84
CA ILE A 50 -0.14 0.01 8.83
C ILE A 50 0.83 -1.14 8.57
N ASP A 51 1.77 -0.99 7.63
CA ASP A 51 2.77 -2.01 7.33
C ASP A 51 3.63 -2.32 8.57
N GLY A 52 4.08 -1.28 9.28
CA GLY A 52 4.77 -1.44 10.56
C GLY A 52 3.91 -2.14 11.63
N TYR A 53 2.63 -1.77 11.74
CA TYR A 53 1.70 -2.40 12.68
C TYR A 53 1.45 -3.88 12.35
N LEU A 54 1.26 -4.22 11.07
CA LEU A 54 1.05 -5.59 10.62
C LEU A 54 2.28 -6.46 10.86
N LYS A 55 3.48 -5.96 10.54
CA LYS A 55 4.75 -6.66 10.80
C LYS A 55 4.97 -6.93 12.28
N SER A 56 4.64 -5.95 13.13
CA SER A 56 4.73 -6.09 14.59
C SER A 56 3.69 -7.07 15.15
N ARG A 57 2.44 -7.00 14.65
CA ARG A 57 1.33 -7.79 15.18
C ARG A 57 1.30 -9.23 14.66
N TRP A 58 1.75 -9.46 13.43
CA TRP A 58 1.70 -10.75 12.75
C TRP A 58 2.99 -11.01 11.96
N PRO A 59 4.13 -11.23 12.63
CA PRO A 59 5.41 -11.48 11.97
C PRO A 59 5.37 -12.73 11.06
N LEU A 60 4.38 -13.62 11.24
CA LEU A 60 4.24 -14.87 10.49
C LEU A 60 3.55 -14.72 9.12
N LEU A 61 2.88 -13.60 8.81
CA LEU A 61 2.11 -13.47 7.56
C LEU A 61 3.01 -13.13 6.35
N THR A 62 4.21 -12.60 6.61
CA THR A 62 5.15 -12.22 5.55
C THR A 62 5.81 -13.41 4.85
N GLN A 63 5.62 -14.64 5.35
CA GLN A 63 6.27 -15.84 4.82
C GLN A 63 5.39 -16.65 3.86
N SER A 64 4.08 -16.35 3.77
CA SER A 64 3.13 -17.24 3.08
C SER A 64 2.80 -16.83 1.64
N THR A 65 3.15 -15.62 1.21
CA THR A 65 2.82 -15.12 -0.14
C THR A 65 3.86 -15.46 -1.20
N ASP A 66 5.04 -15.98 -0.83
CA ASP A 66 6.09 -16.40 -1.78
C ASP A 66 6.01 -17.89 -2.16
N ALA A 67 5.05 -18.64 -1.60
CA ALA A 67 4.99 -20.10 -1.72
C ALA A 67 3.95 -20.64 -2.71
N GLU A 68 3.14 -19.78 -3.36
CA GLU A 68 2.01 -20.20 -4.22
C GLU A 68 2.20 -19.87 -5.72
N ASP A 69 3.44 -19.72 -6.18
CA ASP A 69 3.80 -19.53 -7.61
C ASP A 69 4.81 -20.60 -8.11
N ALA A 70 4.77 -21.78 -7.52
CA ALA A 70 5.59 -22.93 -7.94
C ALA A 70 4.81 -24.26 -7.86
N GLN A 71 3.73 -24.40 -8.64
CA GLN A 71 3.24 -25.72 -9.02
C GLN A 71 2.53 -25.73 -10.39
#